data_AF-A0A5Q0UF74-F1
#
_entry.id   AF-A0A5Q0UF74-F1
#
_cell.length_a   1.000
_cell.length_b   1.000
_cell.length_c   1.000
_cell.angle_alpha   90.00
_cell.angle_beta   90.00
_cell.angle_gamma   90.00
#
_symmetry.space_group_name_H-M   'P 1'
#
loop_
_entity.id
_entity.type
_entity.pdbx_description
1 polymer ?
#
loop_
_entity_poly.entity_id
_entity_poly.type
_entity_poly.pdbx_seq_one_letter_code
_entity_poly.pdbx_strand_id
1 'polypeptide(L)'
;MAKDKFQQAMLIGIGLMVAIGFSGVFTYGNLVNTGGGNNNQDNQEIQAELPTQNYIDGNYNLSVQEQAYLSVNEEVVFVNVLYTDRRENYTELQGIPSKFNNTVYINSVNTSESTFATGTGAEPPTTLLIGNQPTRGSPYSIRSAETTQEDIISGICSSMRDVSQFGATCYT
;
A
#
# COMPACT_ATOMS: atom_id res chain seq x y z
N MET A 1 -47.56 -20.80 -21.08
CA MET A 1 -46.19 -21.05 -21.59
C MET A 1 -45.70 -19.75 -22.17
N ALA A 2 -44.50 -19.22 -21.95
CA ALA A 2 -43.43 -19.42 -20.97
C ALA A 2 -42.58 -18.13 -21.09
N LYS A 3 -42.62 -17.24 -20.09
CA LYS A 3 -41.45 -16.76 -19.31
C LYS A 3 -40.16 -16.58 -20.13
N ASP A 4 -39.98 -15.38 -20.66
CA ASP A 4 -38.66 -14.81 -20.96
C ASP A 4 -37.88 -14.63 -19.65
N LYS A 5 -36.81 -15.42 -19.51
CA LYS A 5 -35.77 -15.22 -18.50
C LYS A 5 -34.45 -15.11 -19.23
N PHE A 6 -34.14 -13.90 -19.67
CA PHE A 6 -32.83 -13.53 -20.19
C PHE A 6 -31.87 -13.25 -19.01
N GLN A 7 -31.63 -14.29 -18.22
CA GLN A 7 -30.57 -14.37 -17.21
C GLN A 7 -29.82 -15.67 -17.47
N GLN A 8 -28.49 -15.62 -17.38
CA GLN A 8 -27.52 -16.72 -17.56
C GLN A 8 -26.84 -16.77 -18.92
N ALA A 9 -25.96 -15.80 -19.17
CA ALA A 9 -24.68 -16.10 -19.81
C ALA A 9 -23.59 -15.45 -18.94
N MET A 10 -23.45 -16.06 -17.77
CA MET A 10 -22.40 -15.86 -16.79
C MET A 10 -21.07 -16.28 -17.43
N LEU A 11 -20.40 -15.36 -18.12
CA LEU A 11 -19.02 -15.55 -18.57
C LEU A 11 -18.10 -15.35 -17.35
N ILE A 12 -17.91 -16.44 -16.60
CA ILE A 12 -16.89 -16.57 -15.58
C ILE A 12 -15.54 -16.66 -16.31
N GLY A 13 -14.90 -15.51 -16.53
CA GLY A 13 -13.51 -15.44 -16.96
C GLY A 13 -12.59 -15.68 -15.77
N ILE A 14 -12.29 -16.95 -15.48
CA ILE A 14 -11.27 -17.34 -14.51
C ILE A 14 -9.90 -16.99 -15.10
N GLY A 15 -9.40 -15.81 -14.75
CA GLY A 15 -8.04 -15.39 -15.06
C GLY A 15 -7.05 -16.19 -14.22
N LEU A 16 -6.50 -17.24 -14.82
CA LEU A 16 -5.32 -17.95 -14.34
C LEU A 16 -4.16 -16.95 -14.18
N MET A 17 -3.82 -16.56 -12.94
CA MET A 17 -2.63 -15.77 -12.67
C MET A 17 -1.43 -16.71 -12.60
N VAL A 18 -0.60 -16.64 -13.63
CA VAL A 18 0.71 -17.32 -13.68
C VAL A 18 1.62 -16.63 -12.67
N ALA A 19 1.84 -17.28 -11.53
CA ALA A 19 2.80 -16.88 -10.52
C ALA A 19 4.22 -17.18 -11.01
N ILE A 20 5.00 -16.14 -11.28
CA ILE A 20 6.45 -16.25 -11.45
C ILE A 20 7.06 -15.22 -10.51
N GLY A 21 7.49 -15.69 -9.34
CA GLY A 21 8.46 -15.04 -8.45
C GLY A 21 8.09 -13.69 -7.85
N PHE A 22 8.39 -13.52 -6.56
CA PHE A 22 8.38 -12.28 -5.78
C PHE A 22 7.00 -11.85 -5.25
N SER A 23 6.83 -12.17 -3.96
CA SER A 23 5.98 -11.57 -2.93
C SER A 23 4.70 -10.85 -3.40
N GLY A 24 3.57 -11.50 -3.11
CA GLY A 24 2.20 -11.17 -3.49
C GLY A 24 1.89 -9.72 -3.84
N VAL A 25 1.62 -9.47 -5.12
CA VAL A 25 0.76 -8.36 -5.53
C VAL A 25 -0.66 -8.74 -5.09
N PHE A 26 -1.08 -8.26 -3.92
CA PHE A 26 -2.49 -8.29 -3.56
C PHE A 26 -3.21 -7.25 -4.41
N THR A 27 -4.06 -7.69 -5.33
CA THR A 27 -5.06 -6.81 -5.94
C THR A 27 -6.08 -6.49 -4.86
N TYR A 28 -5.87 -5.38 -4.15
CA TYR A 28 -6.85 -4.77 -3.26
C TYR A 28 -7.99 -4.12 -4.06
N GLY A 29 -8.61 -4.89 -4.95
CA GLY A 29 -9.75 -4.46 -5.77
C GLY A 29 -10.96 -3.99 -4.95
N ASN A 30 -10.98 -4.31 -3.65
CA ASN A 30 -12.01 -3.86 -2.71
C ASN A 30 -11.67 -2.57 -1.93
N LEU A 31 -10.41 -2.10 -1.89
CA LEU A 31 -10.09 -0.78 -1.32
C LEU A 31 -10.56 0.37 -2.23
N VAL A 32 -10.85 0.06 -3.50
CA VAL A 32 -11.39 1.00 -4.50
C VAL A 32 -12.90 0.82 -4.71
N ASN A 33 -13.58 -0.09 -3.98
CA ASN A 33 -15.01 -0.33 -4.20
C ASN A 33 -15.80 -0.75 -2.93
N THR A 34 -15.63 -0.02 -1.84
CA THR A 34 -16.67 0.14 -0.80
C THR A 34 -17.33 1.50 -1.00
N GLY A 35 -18.05 1.63 -2.11
CA GLY A 35 -18.81 2.83 -2.48
C GLY A 35 -20.10 2.45 -3.20
N GLY A 36 -20.83 1.48 -2.63
CA GLY A 36 -22.19 1.18 -3.07
C GLY A 36 -23.11 2.35 -2.76
N GLY A 37 -23.30 3.23 -3.76
CA GLY A 37 -24.38 4.20 -3.83
C GLY A 37 -24.05 5.59 -3.26
N ASN A 38 -23.64 6.52 -4.11
CA ASN A 38 -24.45 7.69 -4.46
C ASN A 38 -23.76 8.45 -5.60
N ASN A 39 -24.53 8.82 -6.63
CA ASN A 39 -24.08 9.77 -7.64
C ASN A 39 -24.00 11.15 -6.98
N ASN A 40 -22.84 11.47 -6.41
CA ASN A 40 -22.34 12.81 -6.11
C ASN A 40 -20.87 12.65 -5.71
N GLN A 41 -20.01 12.31 -6.68
CA GLN A 41 -18.59 12.62 -6.57
C GLN A 41 -18.45 14.13 -6.76
N ASP A 42 -18.84 14.86 -5.72
CA ASP A 42 -18.22 16.16 -5.49
C ASP A 42 -16.72 15.91 -5.40
N ASN A 43 -16.01 16.65 -6.24
CA ASN A 43 -14.58 16.68 -6.41
C ASN A 43 -13.94 17.18 -5.11
N GLN A 44 -13.98 16.37 -4.05
CA GLN A 44 -13.27 16.66 -2.80
C GLN A 44 -11.79 16.49 -3.09
N GLU A 45 -11.14 17.63 -3.33
CA GLU A 45 -9.69 17.75 -3.43
C GLU A 45 -9.09 17.13 -2.17
N ILE A 46 -8.34 16.03 -2.33
CA ILE A 46 -7.69 15.35 -1.20
C ILE A 46 -6.63 16.31 -0.67
N GLN A 47 -6.93 17.00 0.44
CA GLN A 47 -6.01 17.89 1.12
C GLN A 47 -5.16 17.07 2.10
N ALA A 48 -4.12 16.44 1.57
CA ALA A 48 -3.12 15.74 2.36
C ALA A 48 -1.75 16.38 2.14
N GLU A 49 -0.95 16.48 3.20
CA GLU A 49 0.42 16.99 3.16
C GLU A 49 1.39 15.88 3.57
N LEU A 50 2.62 15.93 3.03
CA LEU A 50 3.66 15.02 3.47
C LEU A 50 3.97 15.23 4.95
N PRO A 51 4.19 14.14 5.71
CA PRO A 51 4.69 14.27 7.06
C PRO A 51 6.02 15.04 7.11
N THR A 52 6.23 15.78 8.20
CA THR A 52 7.50 16.51 8.42
C THR A 52 8.66 15.58 8.79
N GLN A 53 8.35 14.39 9.32
CA GLN A 53 9.32 13.37 9.69
C GLN A 53 9.13 12.15 8.80
N ASN A 54 10.23 11.60 8.30
CA ASN A 54 10.23 10.38 7.50
C ASN A 54 10.19 9.09 8.32
N TYR A 55 10.34 9.20 9.63
CA TYR A 55 10.19 8.09 10.55
C TYR A 55 9.42 8.58 11.77
N ILE A 56 8.31 7.92 12.09
CA ILE A 56 7.62 8.12 13.35
C ILE A 56 7.28 6.78 13.98
N ASP A 57 7.21 6.82 15.30
CA ASP A 57 6.77 5.70 16.09
C ASP A 57 5.33 5.95 16.56
N GLY A 58 4.39 5.76 15.64
CA GLY A 58 2.99 6.11 15.77
C GLY A 58 2.30 6.18 14.41
N ASN A 59 1.16 6.87 14.32
CA ASN A 59 0.43 7.06 13.07
C ASN A 59 0.66 8.47 12.50
N TYR A 60 0.83 8.59 11.17
CA TYR A 60 0.89 9.88 10.47
C TYR A 60 -0.47 10.58 10.43
N ASN A 61 -1.53 9.94 10.93
CA ASN A 61 -2.93 10.34 10.79
C ASN A 61 -3.37 10.48 9.33
N LEU A 62 -2.70 9.75 8.43
CA LEU A 62 -3.04 9.64 7.02
C LEU A 62 -3.72 8.29 6.77
N SER A 63 -4.86 8.32 6.11
CA SER A 63 -5.54 7.15 5.58
C SER A 63 -4.75 6.52 4.43
N VAL A 64 -5.09 5.27 4.08
CA VAL A 64 -4.53 4.56 2.92
C VAL A 64 -4.73 5.36 1.63
N GLN A 65 -5.87 6.05 1.48
CA GLN A 65 -6.20 6.84 0.28
C GLN A 65 -5.35 8.10 0.19
N GLU A 66 -5.12 8.80 1.31
CA GLU A 66 -4.25 9.98 1.36
C GLU A 66 -2.78 9.61 1.11
N GLN A 67 -2.30 8.52 1.70
CA GLN A 67 -0.96 7.99 1.43
C GLN A 67 -0.80 7.58 -0.04
N ALA A 68 -1.81 6.95 -0.62
CA ALA A 68 -1.80 6.60 -2.03
C ALA A 68 -1.78 7.84 -2.94
N TYR A 69 -2.59 8.86 -2.63
CA TYR A 69 -2.57 10.14 -3.34
C TYR A 69 -1.19 10.82 -3.26
N LEU A 70 -0.62 10.93 -2.06
CA LEU A 70 0.71 11.52 -1.84
C LEU A 70 1.80 10.72 -2.54
N SER A 71 1.73 9.38 -2.51
CA SER A 71 2.73 8.53 -3.17
C SER A 71 2.84 8.86 -4.66
N VAL A 72 1.72 9.04 -5.35
CA VAL A 72 1.70 9.33 -6.78
C VAL A 72 2.15 10.76 -7.10
N ASN A 73 1.70 11.74 -6.33
CA ASN A 73 1.98 13.16 -6.61
C ASN A 73 3.38 13.60 -6.20
N GLU A 74 3.89 13.06 -5.09
CA GLU A 74 5.17 13.43 -4.51
C GLU A 74 6.28 12.39 -4.80
N GLU A 75 5.93 11.30 -5.50
CA GLU A 75 6.84 10.19 -5.82
C GLU A 75 7.49 9.54 -4.60
N VAL A 76 6.74 9.43 -3.50
CA VAL A 76 7.17 8.87 -2.22
C VAL A 76 6.65 7.45 -2.00
N VAL A 77 7.24 6.72 -1.04
CA VAL A 77 6.74 5.43 -0.56
C VAL A 77 6.44 5.49 0.93
N PHE A 78 5.23 5.10 1.32
CA PHE A 78 4.85 4.91 2.71
C PHE A 78 5.04 3.45 3.11
N VAL A 79 5.66 3.23 4.27
CA VAL A 79 5.95 1.92 4.86
C VAL A 79 5.29 1.87 6.23
N ASN A 80 4.17 1.16 6.31
CA ASN A 80 3.35 1.04 7.50
C ASN A 80 3.61 -0.31 8.16
N VAL A 81 4.40 -0.30 9.23
CA VAL A 81 4.68 -1.50 10.03
C VAL A 81 3.54 -1.72 11.02
N LEU A 82 2.74 -2.75 10.79
CA LEU A 82 1.54 -3.07 11.57
C LEU A 82 1.86 -4.09 12.65
N TYR A 83 1.45 -3.82 13.90
CA TYR A 83 1.61 -4.74 15.03
C TYR A 83 0.38 -4.69 15.97
N THR A 84 0.14 -5.76 16.72
CA THR A 84 -1.00 -5.85 17.67
C THR A 84 -0.55 -5.80 19.14
N ASP A 85 0.30 -6.74 19.57
CA ASP A 85 0.57 -6.96 21.00
C ASP A 85 2.02 -6.69 21.42
N ARG A 86 2.98 -7.01 20.55
CA ARG A 86 4.40 -6.77 20.81
C ARG A 86 5.00 -5.96 19.70
N ARG A 87 5.48 -4.78 20.08
CA ARG A 87 6.37 -3.97 19.26
C ARG A 87 7.71 -4.68 19.15
N GLU A 88 8.12 -5.05 17.94
CA GLU A 88 9.51 -5.38 17.67
C GLU A 88 10.32 -4.08 17.60
N ASN A 89 11.59 -4.13 18.01
CA ASN A 89 12.44 -2.95 18.00
C ASN A 89 13.00 -2.73 16.59
N TYR A 90 12.27 -1.97 15.78
CA TYR A 90 12.62 -1.66 14.40
C TYR A 90 13.64 -0.52 14.26
N THR A 91 14.62 -0.43 15.17
CA THR A 91 15.63 0.65 15.14
C THR A 91 16.42 0.65 13.83
N GLU A 92 16.61 -0.50 13.23
CA GLU A 92 17.21 -0.70 11.90
C GLU A 92 16.45 -0.03 10.74
N LEU A 93 15.14 0.21 10.90
CA LEU A 93 14.33 0.89 9.89
C LEU A 93 14.55 2.41 9.88
N GLN A 94 15.05 3.00 10.97
CA GLN A 94 15.29 4.45 11.07
C GLN A 94 16.30 4.96 10.02
N GLY A 95 17.21 4.09 9.57
CA GLY A 95 18.20 4.43 8.55
C GLY A 95 17.69 4.30 7.10
N ILE A 96 16.52 3.69 6.88
CA ILE A 96 16.01 3.45 5.53
C ILE A 96 15.68 4.75 4.80
N PRO A 97 14.97 5.75 5.37
CA PRO A 97 14.67 6.99 4.65
C PRO A 97 15.90 7.68 4.06
N SER A 98 17.01 7.69 4.79
CA SER A 98 18.26 8.30 4.32
C SER A 98 18.90 7.54 3.14
N LYS A 99 18.67 6.22 3.02
CA LYS A 99 19.11 5.43 1.85
C LYS A 99 18.33 5.75 0.57
N PHE A 100 17.15 6.36 0.72
CA PHE A 100 16.24 6.71 -0.36
C PHE A 100 16.04 8.23 -0.47
N ASN A 101 17.06 9.04 -0.17
CA ASN A 101 17.00 10.51 -0.27
C ASN A 101 15.78 11.15 0.44
N ASN A 102 15.31 10.54 1.53
CA ASN A 102 14.12 10.96 2.28
C ASN A 102 12.80 10.93 1.48
N THR A 103 12.68 10.08 0.46
CA THR A 103 11.41 9.84 -0.25
C THR A 103 10.60 8.68 0.36
N VAL A 104 11.12 8.04 1.41
CA VAL A 104 10.44 6.95 2.13
C VAL A 104 9.96 7.45 3.49
N TYR A 105 8.71 7.16 3.81
CA TYR A 105 8.04 7.52 5.05
C TYR A 105 7.65 6.26 5.81
N ILE A 106 8.22 6.07 6.99
CA ILE A 106 8.03 4.87 7.79
C ILE A 106 7.24 5.22 9.05
N ASN A 107 6.21 4.44 9.34
CA ASN A 107 5.47 4.53 10.58
C ASN A 107 5.24 3.14 11.17
N SER A 108 5.22 3.07 12.50
CA SER A 108 4.85 1.86 13.24
C SER A 108 3.46 2.06 13.84
N VAL A 109 2.48 1.28 13.39
CA VAL A 109 1.07 1.46 13.72
C VAL A 109 0.56 0.27 14.54
N ASN A 110 0.08 0.54 15.75
CA ASN A 110 -0.66 -0.43 16.53
C ASN A 110 -2.06 -0.62 15.92
N THR A 111 -2.36 -1.81 15.42
CA THR A 111 -3.63 -2.12 14.76
C THR A 111 -4.81 -2.16 15.73
N SER A 112 -4.56 -2.36 17.02
CA SER A 112 -5.59 -2.29 18.07
C SER A 112 -6.02 -0.85 18.36
N GLU A 113 -5.19 0.14 18.00
CA GLU A 113 -5.38 1.56 18.30
C GLU A 113 -5.66 2.41 17.05
N SER A 114 -5.61 1.80 15.86
CA SER A 114 -5.70 2.50 14.58
C SER A 114 -6.66 1.82 13.61
N THR A 115 -7.57 2.61 13.03
CA THR A 115 -8.48 2.16 11.96
C THR A 115 -7.77 1.90 10.63
N PHE A 116 -6.48 2.22 10.53
CA PHE A 116 -5.67 2.03 9.33
C PHE A 116 -5.60 0.55 8.91
N ALA A 117 -5.40 -0.36 9.87
CA ALA A 117 -5.26 -1.78 9.59
C ALA A 117 -6.58 -2.42 9.14
N THR A 118 -7.70 -2.01 9.76
CA THR A 118 -9.04 -2.55 9.47
C THR A 118 -9.47 -2.34 8.02
N GLY A 119 -9.02 -1.25 7.38
CA GLY A 119 -9.31 -0.96 5.98
C GLY A 119 -8.53 -1.81 4.98
N THR A 120 -7.44 -2.46 5.40
CA THR A 120 -6.52 -3.16 4.50
C THR A 120 -6.67 -4.69 4.54
N GLY A 121 -7.22 -5.25 5.62
CA GLY A 121 -7.32 -6.70 5.79
C GLY A 121 -5.98 -7.41 5.95
N ALA A 122 -4.90 -6.67 6.20
CA ALA A 122 -3.58 -7.22 6.47
C ALA A 122 -3.52 -7.82 7.88
N GLU A 123 -2.90 -8.99 8.02
CA GLU A 123 -2.77 -9.70 9.29
C GLU A 123 -1.43 -9.35 9.97
N PRO A 124 -1.43 -8.68 11.14
CA PRO A 124 -0.18 -8.34 11.85
C PRO A 124 0.50 -9.57 12.50
N PRO A 125 1.83 -9.57 12.68
CA PRO A 125 2.77 -8.51 12.32
C PRO A 125 3.07 -8.53 10.81
N THR A 126 2.93 -7.38 10.15
CA THR A 126 3.17 -7.25 8.71
C THR A 126 3.49 -5.82 8.35
N THR A 127 4.16 -5.59 7.22
CA THR A 127 4.42 -4.26 6.69
C THR A 127 3.60 -4.02 5.45
N LEU A 128 2.87 -2.90 5.40
CA LEU A 128 2.17 -2.44 4.21
C LEU A 128 2.91 -1.29 3.55
N LEU A 129 3.23 -1.47 2.27
CA LEU A 129 3.91 -0.50 1.44
C LEU A 129 2.95 0.11 0.44
N ILE A 130 2.91 1.44 0.38
CA ILE A 130 2.11 2.21 -0.56
C ILE A 130 3.06 3.09 -1.37
N GLY A 131 3.10 2.90 -2.68
CA GLY A 131 4.04 3.59 -3.57
C GLY A 131 3.47 3.90 -4.94
N ASN A 132 4.20 4.69 -5.72
CA ASN A 132 3.75 5.23 -7.02
C ASN A 132 3.88 4.29 -8.22
N GLN A 133 4.26 3.03 -7.99
CA GLN A 133 4.31 2.02 -9.04
C GLN A 133 2.87 1.65 -9.48
N PRO A 134 2.49 1.91 -10.74
CA PRO A 134 1.15 1.61 -11.21
C PRO A 134 0.91 0.09 -11.28
N THR A 135 -0.31 -0.31 -10.97
CA THR A 135 -0.81 -1.68 -11.13
C THR A 135 -1.89 -1.72 -12.21
N ARG A 136 -2.35 -2.92 -12.61
CA ARG A 136 -3.35 -3.09 -13.68
C ARG A 136 -4.70 -2.39 -13.44
N GLY A 137 -4.97 -1.89 -12.23
CA GLY A 137 -6.21 -1.21 -11.88
C GLY A 137 -6.05 0.01 -10.97
N SER A 138 -4.82 0.48 -10.74
CA SER A 138 -4.56 1.63 -9.87
C SER A 138 -3.28 2.38 -10.26
N PRO A 139 -3.24 3.72 -10.15
CA PRO A 139 -2.03 4.50 -10.40
C PRO A 139 -0.93 4.32 -9.33
N TYR A 140 -1.23 3.61 -8.25
CA TYR A 140 -0.32 3.26 -7.15
C TYR A 140 -0.32 1.75 -6.89
N SER A 141 0.64 1.30 -6.09
CA SER A 141 0.73 -0.06 -5.58
C SER A 141 0.50 -0.08 -4.07
N ILE A 142 -0.23 -1.09 -3.60
CA ILE A 142 -0.26 -1.47 -2.18
C ILE A 142 0.27 -2.90 -2.11
N ARG A 143 1.25 -3.14 -1.24
CA ARG A 143 1.92 -4.44 -1.08
C ARG A 143 2.10 -4.76 0.39
N SER A 144 2.08 -6.05 0.72
CA SER A 144 2.56 -6.52 2.01
C SER A 144 4.00 -7.02 1.89
N ALA A 145 4.81 -6.78 2.90
CA ALA A 145 6.12 -7.38 3.10
C ALA A 145 6.23 -7.95 4.51
N GLU A 146 7.19 -8.84 4.72
CA GLU A 146 7.64 -9.20 6.06
C GLU A 146 8.28 -7.98 6.73
N THR A 147 8.35 -7.99 8.06
CA THR A 147 8.86 -6.85 8.85
C THR A 147 10.39 -6.78 8.90
N THR A 148 11.08 -7.56 8.06
CA THR A 148 12.54 -7.56 7.97
C THR A 148 13.04 -6.37 7.15
N GLN A 149 14.24 -5.86 7.45
CA GLN A 149 14.82 -4.76 6.68
C GLN A 149 14.98 -5.09 5.19
N GLU A 150 15.36 -6.33 4.84
CA GLU A 150 15.59 -6.76 3.46
C GLU A 150 14.29 -6.79 2.66
N ASP A 151 13.23 -7.36 3.23
CA ASP A 151 11.92 -7.45 2.58
C ASP A 151 11.28 -6.06 2.42
N ILE A 152 11.46 -5.18 3.41
CA ILE A 152 11.01 -3.80 3.33
C ILE A 152 11.74 -3.05 2.21
N ILE A 153 13.08 -3.17 2.10
CA ILE A 153 13.84 -2.52 1.03
C ILE A 153 13.40 -3.05 -0.34
N SER A 154 13.29 -4.37 -0.50
CA SER A 154 12.80 -5.00 -1.72
C SER A 154 11.38 -4.53 -2.08
N GLY A 155 10.51 -4.43 -1.08
CA GLY A 155 9.16 -3.91 -1.21
C GLY A 155 9.14 -2.44 -1.65
N ILE A 156 9.99 -1.58 -1.06
CA ILE A 156 10.11 -0.16 -1.44
C ILE A 156 10.49 -0.07 -2.91
N CYS A 157 11.56 -0.76 -3.31
CA CYS A 157 12.05 -0.77 -4.69
C CYS A 157 10.97 -1.26 -5.67
N SER A 158 10.18 -2.27 -5.28
CA SER A 158 9.06 -2.79 -6.10
C SER A 158 7.81 -1.90 -6.12
N SER A 159 7.75 -0.90 -5.25
CA SER A 159 6.64 0.05 -5.11
C SER A 159 6.97 1.43 -5.70
N MET A 160 8.22 1.66 -6.09
CA MET A 160 8.67 2.86 -6.77
C MET A 160 8.63 2.71 -8.28
N ARG A 161 8.20 3.77 -8.97
CA ARG A 161 8.22 3.85 -10.43
C ARG A 161 9.63 4.06 -10.98
N ASP A 162 10.42 4.90 -10.33
CA ASP A 162 11.79 5.18 -10.72
C ASP A 162 12.75 4.81 -9.58
N VAL A 163 13.45 3.69 -9.77
CA VAL A 163 14.49 3.19 -8.86
C VAL A 163 15.89 3.49 -9.36
N SER A 164 16.05 4.17 -10.49
CA SER A 164 17.36 4.36 -11.14
C SER A 164 18.36 5.07 -10.23
N GLN A 165 17.90 6.12 -9.54
CA GLN A 165 18.68 6.86 -8.55
C GLN A 165 18.98 6.06 -7.27
N PHE A 166 18.25 4.98 -7.02
CA PHE A 166 18.39 4.09 -5.87
C PHE A 166 18.95 2.72 -6.25
N GLY A 167 19.51 2.57 -7.46
CA GLY A 167 19.91 1.27 -8.00
C GLY A 167 20.92 0.54 -7.10
N ALA A 168 21.82 1.27 -6.44
CA ALA A 168 22.77 0.69 -5.49
C ALA A 168 22.10 0.10 -4.24
N THR A 169 20.92 0.61 -3.84
CA THR A 169 20.12 0.10 -2.71
C THR A 169 19.15 -0.99 -3.16
N CYS A 170 18.62 -0.89 -4.38
CA CYS A 170 17.59 -1.79 -4.90
C CYS A 170 18.10 -3.05 -5.60
N TYR A 171 19.36 -3.06 -6.05
CA TYR A 171 19.96 -4.17 -6.79
C TYR A 171 21.25 -4.68 -6.14
N THR A 172 21.39 -4.52 -4.82
CA THR A 172 22.52 -5.01 -4.03
C THR A 172 22.40 -6.48 -3.65
#